data_AF-A0A963QSN9-F1
#
_entry.id   AF-A0A963QSN9-F1
#
_cell.length_a   1.000
_cell.length_b   1.000
_cell.length_c   1.000
_cell.angle_alpha   90.00
_cell.angle_beta   90.00
_cell.angle_gamma   90.00
#
_symmetry.space_group_name_H-M   'P 1'
#
loop_
_entity.id
_entity.type
_entity.pdbx_description
1 polymer ?
#
loop_
_entity_poly.entity_id
_entity_poly.type
_entity_poly.pdbx_seq_one_letter_code
_entity_poly.pdbx_strand_id
1 'polypeptide(L)'
;MARHEPFGKAGEDRKESFRGPVCVSPPPGFRPVRRSVRSGRTSPWPDECEDGVGVPKPDEKRSLEVLLASPRGFCAGVDRAIEIVRRALEDHGPPVYVRHEIVHNRHVVETLEAQGAVFVTELDEVPDDGLVVFSAHGVPKRVPAEARRRQLLFADATCPLVSKVHREVERHRREGRVVLLVGHAGHPEVEGTMGQVEAGAVVLIETLEDARAIEPADPQRLAYATQTTLSVADTADIVAVLRERFPAIEGPRNEDICYATTNRQQAVAAIAARADLVLVVGAPNSSNSLRLVEMARRAGCRAELVQHAGEVELRWLDGVRTLGITAGASAPEVLVQKVIADLRERFTVTVENVELTRETVRFRAPPTPRRSAGDGQGARRAEAG
;
A
#
# COMPACT_ATOMS: atom_id res chain seq x y z
N MET A 1 39.58 -26.40 -1.18
CA MET A 1 40.41 -26.17 -2.37
C MET A 1 39.69 -26.72 -3.58
N ALA A 2 39.06 -25.83 -4.35
CA ALA A 2 38.82 -25.92 -5.79
C ALA A 2 38.21 -24.57 -6.17
N ARG A 3 39.02 -23.71 -6.76
CA ARG A 3 38.66 -22.39 -7.27
C ARG A 3 38.24 -22.57 -8.73
N HIS A 4 37.21 -21.87 -9.17
CA HIS A 4 37.21 -21.26 -10.51
C HIS A 4 36.24 -20.07 -10.55
N GLU A 5 36.70 -19.05 -11.26
CA GLU A 5 36.36 -17.62 -11.23
C GLU A 5 35.18 -17.23 -12.16
N PRO A 6 34.68 -15.98 -12.06
CA PRO A 6 33.42 -15.54 -12.65
C PRO A 6 33.57 -14.98 -14.07
N PHE A 7 32.48 -15.06 -14.86
CA PHE A 7 32.37 -14.45 -16.18
C PHE A 7 32.16 -12.93 -16.08
N GLY A 8 32.95 -12.20 -16.90
CA GLY A 8 33.09 -10.75 -16.89
C GLY A 8 32.05 -9.97 -17.70
N LYS A 9 32.06 -8.65 -17.40
CA LYS A 9 31.37 -7.55 -18.08
C LYS A 9 32.00 -7.22 -19.44
N ALA A 10 31.19 -6.82 -20.41
CA ALA A 10 31.54 -5.84 -21.46
C ALA A 10 30.28 -5.34 -22.19
N GLY A 11 30.19 -4.04 -22.46
CA GLY A 11 29.19 -3.47 -23.39
C GLY A 11 28.75 -2.04 -23.06
N GLU A 12 29.63 -1.08 -23.25
CA GLU A 12 29.39 0.36 -23.17
C GLU A 12 28.99 0.92 -24.57
N ASP A 13 28.19 1.99 -24.55
CA ASP A 13 27.97 3.01 -25.58
C ASP A 13 27.34 2.70 -26.95
N ARG A 14 26.12 3.22 -27.13
CA ARG A 14 25.80 4.16 -28.22
C ARG A 14 24.56 5.01 -27.91
N LYS A 15 24.80 6.29 -27.58
CA LYS A 15 23.78 7.35 -27.52
C LYS A 15 23.53 7.88 -28.94
N GLU A 16 22.40 7.54 -29.55
CA GLU A 16 21.90 8.26 -30.72
C GLU A 16 21.06 9.46 -30.26
N SER A 17 21.49 10.64 -30.71
CA SER A 17 20.85 11.92 -30.43
C SER A 17 19.81 12.23 -31.51
N PHE A 18 18.53 12.22 -31.11
CA PHE A 18 17.42 12.69 -31.92
C PHE A 18 17.48 14.22 -32.03
N ARG A 19 17.75 14.75 -33.23
CA ARG A 19 17.56 16.17 -33.55
C ARG A 19 16.14 16.40 -34.11
N GLY A 20 15.40 17.28 -33.44
CA GLY A 20 14.11 17.82 -33.90
C GLY A 20 14.22 18.77 -35.11
N PRO A 21 13.09 19.33 -35.57
CA PRO A 21 12.82 19.56 -37.00
C PRO A 21 13.45 20.85 -37.56
N VAL A 22 13.86 20.75 -38.83
CA VAL A 22 14.33 21.86 -39.65
C VAL A 22 13.11 22.61 -40.22
N CYS A 23 12.90 23.85 -39.77
CA CYS A 23 11.95 24.78 -40.40
C CYS A 23 12.56 25.30 -41.72
N VAL A 24 11.88 25.04 -42.84
CA VAL A 24 12.29 25.51 -44.17
C VAL A 24 11.58 26.84 -44.46
N SER A 25 12.33 27.91 -44.67
CA SER A 25 11.80 29.23 -45.06
C SER A 25 11.43 29.27 -46.56
N PRO A 26 10.40 30.04 -46.98
CA PRO A 26 10.03 30.15 -48.39
C PRO A 26 10.99 31.07 -49.16
N PRO A 27 11.19 30.85 -50.48
CA PRO A 27 12.11 31.63 -51.29
C PRO A 27 11.56 33.04 -51.60
N PRO A 28 12.45 34.03 -51.83
CA PRO A 28 12.05 35.43 -52.02
C PRO A 28 11.71 35.71 -53.48
N GLY A 29 10.66 36.51 -53.72
CA GLY A 29 10.50 37.16 -55.02
C GLY A 29 9.07 37.43 -55.46
N PHE A 30 8.34 38.31 -54.78
CA PHE A 30 7.29 39.09 -55.42
C PHE A 30 7.18 40.47 -54.74
N ARG A 31 7.52 41.52 -55.49
CA ARG A 31 7.38 42.93 -55.06
C ARG A 31 5.94 43.42 -55.28
N PRO A 32 5.45 44.37 -54.46
CA PRO A 32 4.07 44.81 -54.49
C PRO A 32 3.82 45.82 -55.62
N VAL A 33 2.75 45.62 -56.39
CA VAL A 33 2.22 46.65 -57.28
C VAL A 33 1.18 47.46 -56.52
N ARG A 34 1.52 48.69 -56.16
CA ARG A 34 0.54 49.71 -55.75
C ARG A 34 -0.20 50.17 -57.00
N ARG A 35 -1.53 50.06 -57.02
CA ARG A 35 -2.39 50.88 -57.87
C ARG A 35 -3.62 51.36 -57.12
N SER A 36 -3.99 52.58 -57.47
CA SER A 36 -4.88 53.51 -56.81
C SER A 36 -6.37 53.18 -56.93
N VAL A 37 -7.10 53.59 -55.88
CA VAL A 37 -8.53 53.92 -55.75
C VAL A 37 -9.33 54.09 -57.06
N ARG A 38 -10.47 53.39 -57.16
CA ARG A 38 -11.80 54.00 -57.45
C ARG A 38 -12.97 53.07 -57.16
N SER A 39 -14.07 53.72 -56.83
CA SER A 39 -15.39 53.32 -56.35
C SER A 39 -16.20 52.34 -57.23
N GLY A 40 -16.99 51.51 -56.54
CA GLY A 40 -18.36 51.19 -56.93
C GLY A 40 -18.56 50.04 -57.92
N ARG A 41 -18.92 48.86 -57.39
CA ARG A 41 -20.08 48.07 -57.85
C ARG A 41 -20.34 46.86 -56.96
N THR A 42 -21.63 46.55 -56.88
CA THR A 42 -22.35 45.50 -56.16
C THR A 42 -21.83 44.09 -56.45
N SER A 43 -21.66 43.28 -55.40
CA SER A 43 -21.32 41.84 -55.50
C SER A 43 -22.57 41.04 -55.91
N PRO A 44 -22.50 40.12 -56.89
CA PRO A 44 -23.64 39.33 -57.37
C PRO A 44 -23.64 37.89 -56.81
N TRP A 45 -23.23 37.68 -55.55
CA TRP A 45 -23.20 36.34 -54.93
C TRP A 45 -24.24 36.26 -53.80
N PRO A 46 -25.08 35.22 -53.77
CA PRO A 46 -26.11 35.06 -52.73
C PRO A 46 -25.45 34.78 -51.37
N ASP A 47 -25.85 35.55 -50.36
CA ASP A 47 -25.56 35.34 -48.94
C ASP A 47 -26.36 34.13 -48.43
N GLU A 48 -25.92 32.91 -48.75
CA GLU A 48 -26.42 31.70 -48.09
C GLU A 48 -25.24 30.75 -47.84
N CYS A 49 -24.68 30.81 -46.62
CA CYS A 49 -23.81 29.80 -46.04
C CYS A 49 -24.21 29.59 -44.58
N GLU A 50 -25.12 28.64 -44.40
CA GLU A 50 -25.24 27.67 -43.30
C GLU A 50 -24.94 28.17 -41.88
N ASP A 51 -26.02 28.36 -41.11
CA ASP A 51 -25.98 28.37 -39.66
C ASP A 51 -25.51 27.00 -39.13
N GLY A 52 -24.33 27.01 -38.47
CA GLY A 52 -24.21 26.30 -37.20
C GLY A 52 -23.49 24.95 -37.17
N VAL A 53 -22.33 24.80 -37.84
CA VAL A 53 -21.31 23.88 -37.28
C VAL A 53 -20.67 24.61 -36.10
N GLY A 54 -21.17 24.33 -34.90
CA GLY A 54 -20.70 24.95 -33.66
C GLY A 54 -19.19 24.86 -33.53
N VAL A 55 -18.53 26.01 -33.53
CA VAL A 55 -17.13 26.13 -33.11
C VAL A 55 -17.07 25.64 -31.67
N PRO A 56 -16.30 24.58 -31.34
CA PRO A 56 -16.21 24.11 -29.95
C PRO A 56 -15.70 25.26 -29.08
N LYS A 57 -16.47 25.61 -28.05
CA LYS A 57 -16.08 26.64 -27.09
C LYS A 57 -14.74 26.23 -26.47
N PRO A 58 -13.74 27.14 -26.39
CA PRO A 58 -12.54 26.87 -25.62
C PRO A 58 -12.94 26.73 -24.14
N ASP A 59 -12.42 25.69 -23.48
CA ASP A 59 -12.47 25.45 -22.02
C ASP A 59 -13.71 24.84 -21.36
N GLU A 60 -14.58 24.11 -22.06
CA GLU A 60 -15.57 23.28 -21.35
C GLU A 60 -14.96 21.94 -20.91
N LYS A 61 -14.42 21.91 -19.68
CA LYS A 61 -13.92 20.68 -19.05
C LYS A 61 -15.04 19.64 -19.00
N ARG A 62 -14.81 18.48 -19.61
CA ARG A 62 -15.65 17.27 -19.50
C ARG A 62 -16.05 17.01 -18.04
N SER A 63 -17.31 16.66 -17.80
CA SER A 63 -17.79 16.19 -16.49
C SER A 63 -17.19 14.81 -16.14
N LEU A 64 -16.80 14.64 -14.88
CA LEU A 64 -16.36 13.37 -14.31
C LEU A 64 -16.97 13.21 -12.93
N GLU A 65 -17.80 12.18 -12.76
CA GLU A 65 -18.34 11.83 -11.45
C GLU A 65 -17.33 10.96 -10.70
N VAL A 66 -17.04 11.30 -9.45
CA VAL A 66 -16.15 10.53 -8.58
C VAL A 66 -16.96 9.88 -7.46
N LEU A 67 -16.95 8.55 -7.40
CA LEU A 67 -17.47 7.76 -6.30
C LEU A 67 -16.33 7.46 -5.32
N LEU A 68 -16.39 8.09 -4.15
CA LEU A 68 -15.35 7.99 -3.15
C LEU A 68 -15.76 6.97 -2.07
N ALA A 69 -15.05 5.84 -2.02
CA ALA A 69 -15.34 4.76 -1.06
C ALA A 69 -15.21 5.23 0.39
N SER A 70 -16.12 4.80 1.26
CA SER A 70 -16.00 4.94 2.71
C SER A 70 -16.42 3.65 3.43
N PRO A 71 -15.53 3.01 4.21
CA PRO A 71 -14.20 3.52 4.61
C PRO A 71 -13.11 3.34 3.53
N ARG A 72 -12.06 4.16 3.64
CA ARG A 72 -10.83 4.13 2.82
C ARG A 72 -9.65 4.65 3.64
N GLY A 73 -8.42 4.42 3.18
CA GLY A 73 -7.22 5.00 3.78
C GLY A 73 -6.90 4.41 5.15
N PHE A 74 -6.25 5.17 6.04
CA PHE A 74 -5.73 4.70 7.32
C PHE A 74 -6.73 3.91 8.18
N CYS A 75 -6.24 2.81 8.76
CA CYS A 75 -6.94 2.07 9.80
C CYS A 75 -6.34 2.33 11.18
N ALA A 76 -7.05 1.94 12.25
CA ALA A 76 -6.59 2.18 13.62
C ALA A 76 -5.19 1.61 13.95
N GLY A 77 -4.80 0.51 13.30
CA GLY A 77 -3.47 -0.08 13.48
C GLY A 77 -2.36 0.76 12.86
N VAL A 78 -2.60 1.29 11.66
CA VAL A 78 -1.67 2.17 10.94
C VAL A 78 -1.51 3.51 11.66
N ASP A 79 -2.63 4.13 12.07
CA ASP A 79 -2.60 5.37 12.85
C ASP A 79 -1.76 5.21 14.12
N ARG A 80 -1.99 4.12 14.88
CA ARG A 80 -1.22 3.81 16.08
C ARG A 80 0.27 3.65 15.78
N ALA A 81 0.62 2.96 14.69
CA ALA A 81 2.02 2.68 14.40
C ALA A 81 2.81 3.94 14.01
N ILE A 82 2.20 4.80 13.19
CA ILE A 82 2.77 6.10 12.82
C ILE A 82 2.92 6.99 14.06
N GLU A 83 1.90 7.03 14.93
CA GLU A 83 1.93 7.79 16.18
C GLU A 83 3.07 7.34 17.11
N ILE A 84 3.35 6.03 17.20
CA ILE A 84 4.46 5.51 18.02
C ILE A 84 5.81 6.04 17.53
N VAL A 85 6.04 6.07 16.20
CA VAL A 85 7.29 6.61 15.64
C VAL A 85 7.38 8.12 15.88
N ARG A 86 6.30 8.87 15.66
CA ARG A 86 6.27 10.32 15.91
C ARG A 86 6.56 10.66 17.36
N ARG A 87 5.91 9.99 18.31
CA ARG A 87 6.19 10.19 19.74
C ARG A 87 7.62 9.81 20.11
N ALA A 88 8.15 8.73 19.55
CA ALA A 88 9.55 8.37 19.75
C ALA A 88 10.49 9.48 19.29
N LEU A 89 10.24 10.08 18.12
CA LEU A 89 11.01 11.21 17.60
C LEU A 89 10.85 12.47 18.46
N GLU A 90 9.65 12.75 18.95
CA GLU A 90 9.36 13.89 19.84
C GLU A 90 10.03 13.73 21.21
N ASP A 91 9.96 12.55 21.81
CA ASP A 91 10.44 12.29 23.18
C ASP A 91 11.96 12.05 23.25
N HIS A 92 12.56 11.44 22.22
CA HIS A 92 13.98 11.04 22.22
C HIS A 92 14.84 11.85 21.26
N GLY A 93 14.24 12.58 20.31
CA GLY A 93 14.96 13.18 19.20
C GLY A 93 15.41 12.15 18.15
N PRO A 94 15.87 12.60 16.97
CA PRO A 94 16.44 11.72 15.96
C PRO A 94 17.88 11.29 16.30
N PRO A 95 18.34 10.12 15.83
CA PRO A 95 17.60 9.16 15.02
C PRO A 95 16.71 8.21 15.84
N VAL A 96 15.54 7.88 15.30
CA VAL A 96 14.72 6.74 15.77
C VAL A 96 14.76 5.66 14.70
N TYR A 97 15.22 4.47 15.07
CA TYR A 97 15.33 3.34 14.13
C TYR A 97 13.99 2.63 14.02
N VAL A 98 13.62 2.19 12.83
CA VAL A 98 12.41 1.40 12.59
C VAL A 98 12.79 0.15 11.82
N ARG A 99 12.49 -1.03 12.36
CA ARG A 99 12.77 -2.29 11.68
C ARG A 99 11.71 -2.56 10.62
N HIS A 100 12.15 -2.58 9.36
CA HIS A 100 11.34 -2.54 8.14
C HIS A 100 10.48 -1.28 8.05
N GLU A 101 9.81 -1.08 6.90
CA GLU A 101 8.83 0.00 6.76
C GLU A 101 7.76 -0.11 7.88
N ILE A 102 7.45 1.01 8.53
CA ILE A 102 6.46 1.05 9.63
C ILE A 102 5.09 0.56 9.14
N VAL A 103 4.77 0.91 7.88
CA VAL A 103 3.62 0.48 7.08
C VAL A 103 4.06 0.49 5.60
N HIS A 104 3.45 -0.36 4.75
CA HIS A 104 3.75 -0.40 3.32
C HIS A 104 3.14 0.81 2.58
N ASN A 105 3.77 1.98 2.71
CA ASN A 105 3.44 3.20 1.97
C ASN A 105 4.64 4.15 1.91
N ARG A 106 5.16 4.35 0.70
CA ARG A 106 6.33 5.19 0.45
C ARG A 106 6.20 6.63 0.98
N HIS A 107 5.04 7.27 0.80
CA HIS A 107 4.83 8.63 1.28
C HIS A 107 4.93 8.73 2.81
N VAL A 108 4.42 7.72 3.54
CA VAL A 108 4.54 7.67 5.00
C VAL A 108 5.99 7.45 5.42
N VAL A 109 6.71 6.54 4.76
CA VAL A 109 8.13 6.27 5.01
C VAL A 109 8.97 7.53 4.81
N GLU A 110 8.89 8.16 3.63
CA GLU A 110 9.65 9.38 3.30
C GLU A 110 9.30 10.54 4.26
N THR A 111 8.03 10.65 4.69
CA THR A 111 7.61 11.67 5.66
C THR A 111 8.26 11.47 7.03
N LEU A 112 8.43 10.22 7.48
CA LEU A 112 9.08 9.91 8.76
C LEU A 112 10.60 10.02 8.66
N GLU A 113 11.20 9.64 7.52
CA GLU A 113 12.63 9.87 7.26
C GLU A 113 12.99 11.34 7.31
N ALA A 114 12.16 12.20 6.71
CA ALA A 114 12.32 13.65 6.78
C ALA A 114 12.21 14.21 8.21
N GLN A 115 11.61 13.47 9.15
CA GLN A 115 11.53 13.80 10.57
C GLN A 115 12.68 13.16 11.39
N GLY A 116 13.52 12.33 10.77
CA GLY A 116 14.68 11.70 11.38
C GLY A 116 14.48 10.25 11.82
N ALA A 117 13.44 9.56 11.31
CA ALA A 117 13.39 8.10 11.39
C ALA A 117 14.42 7.46 10.44
N VAL A 118 14.99 6.33 10.83
CA VAL A 118 15.94 5.55 10.02
C VAL A 118 15.40 4.13 9.88
N PHE A 119 15.03 3.73 8.66
CA PHE A 119 14.51 2.39 8.39
C PHE A 119 15.67 1.41 8.19
N VAL A 120 15.67 0.31 8.95
CA VAL A 120 16.69 -0.75 8.92
C VAL A 120 16.05 -2.10 8.63
N THR A 121 16.81 -3.04 8.08
CA THR A 121 16.32 -4.39 7.79
C THR A 121 16.45 -5.28 9.03
N GLU A 122 17.61 -5.21 9.68
CA GLU A 122 17.95 -6.02 10.85
C GLU A 122 18.48 -5.18 12.00
N LEU A 123 18.53 -5.77 13.19
CA LEU A 123 18.88 -5.03 14.40
C LEU A 123 20.35 -4.66 14.46
N ASP A 124 21.26 -5.42 13.86
CA ASP A 124 22.71 -5.15 13.82
C ASP A 124 23.07 -3.80 13.17
N GLU A 125 22.19 -3.25 12.34
CA GLU A 125 22.29 -1.91 11.78
C GLU A 125 21.96 -0.78 12.80
N VAL A 126 21.36 -1.13 13.94
CA VAL A 126 21.01 -0.19 15.03
C VAL A 126 22.16 -0.09 16.03
N PRO A 127 22.63 1.12 16.41
CA PRO A 127 23.60 1.30 17.49
C PRO A 127 23.10 0.79 18.85
N ASP A 128 24.00 0.37 19.74
CA ASP A 128 23.66 -0.20 21.05
C ASP A 128 22.89 0.76 21.97
N ASP A 129 23.06 2.07 21.79
CA ASP A 129 22.33 3.09 22.51
C ASP A 129 20.98 3.48 21.86
N GLY A 130 20.72 3.01 20.64
CA GLY A 130 19.58 3.37 19.80
C GLY A 130 18.21 2.91 20.31
N LEU A 131 17.18 3.65 19.88
CA LEU A 131 15.77 3.28 20.04
C LEU A 131 15.25 2.67 18.75
N VAL A 132 14.73 1.43 18.83
CA VAL A 132 14.13 0.73 17.68
C VAL A 132 12.62 0.54 17.82
N VAL A 133 11.87 0.82 16.76
CA VAL A 133 10.43 0.56 16.67
C VAL A 133 10.20 -0.64 15.74
N PHE A 134 9.45 -1.64 16.19
CA PHE A 134 9.03 -2.76 15.34
C PHE A 134 7.76 -2.39 14.57
N SER A 135 7.69 -2.75 13.28
CA SER A 135 6.60 -2.33 12.39
C SER A 135 5.22 -2.87 12.78
N ALA A 136 4.17 -2.30 12.17
CA ALA A 136 2.78 -2.69 12.42
C ALA A 136 2.46 -4.15 12.08
N HIS A 137 3.25 -4.76 11.18
CA HIS A 137 3.09 -6.12 10.68
C HIS A 137 3.48 -7.20 11.69
N GLY A 138 4.16 -6.82 12.79
CA GLY A 138 4.67 -7.78 13.76
C GLY A 138 6.03 -8.36 13.39
N VAL A 139 6.68 -8.94 14.40
CA VAL A 139 8.01 -9.54 14.26
C VAL A 139 8.08 -10.92 14.92
N PRO A 140 8.94 -11.82 14.42
CA PRO A 140 9.24 -13.10 15.09
C PRO A 140 9.75 -12.91 16.52
N LYS A 141 9.55 -13.90 17.40
CA LYS A 141 10.07 -13.86 18.80
C LYS A 141 11.57 -13.62 18.91
N ARG A 142 12.34 -14.06 17.91
CA ARG A 142 13.79 -13.82 17.84
C ARG A 142 14.14 -12.32 17.84
N VAL A 143 13.30 -11.45 17.29
CA VAL A 143 13.61 -10.01 17.15
C VAL A 143 13.53 -9.28 18.49
N PRO A 144 12.44 -9.37 19.29
CA PRO A 144 12.44 -8.79 20.64
C PRO A 144 13.46 -9.46 21.58
N ALA A 145 13.75 -10.76 21.40
CA ALA A 145 14.78 -11.44 22.18
C ALA A 145 16.18 -10.85 21.89
N GLU A 146 16.46 -10.59 20.62
CA GLU A 146 17.71 -9.96 20.17
C GLU A 146 17.84 -8.51 20.69
N ALA A 147 16.77 -7.72 20.58
CA ALA A 147 16.76 -6.36 21.13
C ALA A 147 17.05 -6.35 22.64
N ARG A 148 16.47 -7.29 23.40
CA ARG A 148 16.77 -7.45 24.84
C ARG A 148 18.21 -7.90 25.08
N ARG A 149 18.72 -8.86 24.30
CA ARG A 149 20.12 -9.34 24.39
C ARG A 149 21.10 -8.19 24.22
N ARG A 150 20.83 -7.30 23.27
CA ARG A 150 21.63 -6.10 22.99
C ARG A 150 21.30 -4.90 23.89
N GLN A 151 20.38 -5.04 24.84
CA GLN A 151 19.93 -3.97 25.73
C GLN A 151 19.45 -2.72 24.96
N LEU A 152 18.90 -2.92 23.76
CA LEU A 152 18.29 -1.87 22.96
C LEU A 152 17.00 -1.39 23.62
N LEU A 153 16.77 -0.09 23.56
CA LEU A 153 15.47 0.47 23.88
C LEU A 153 14.54 0.16 22.70
N PHE A 154 13.38 -0.45 22.92
CA PHE A 154 12.47 -0.76 21.81
C PHE A 154 11.00 -0.52 22.12
N ALA A 155 10.25 -0.13 21.08
CA ALA A 155 8.80 0.03 21.10
C ALA A 155 8.15 -0.92 20.09
N ASP A 156 7.07 -1.60 20.50
CA ASP A 156 6.35 -2.52 19.64
C ASP A 156 5.11 -1.86 19.02
N ALA A 157 5.21 -1.50 17.74
CA ALA A 157 4.11 -0.92 16.99
C ALA A 157 3.20 -1.96 16.32
N THR A 158 3.41 -3.26 16.56
CA THR A 158 2.55 -4.35 16.04
C THR A 158 1.09 -4.01 16.26
N CYS A 159 0.29 -4.14 15.20
CA CYS A 159 -1.15 -3.93 15.27
C CYS A 159 -1.76 -4.89 16.31
N PRO A 160 -2.62 -4.43 17.24
CA PRO A 160 -3.24 -5.32 18.22
C PRO A 160 -4.00 -6.51 17.62
N LEU A 161 -4.50 -6.37 16.38
CA LEU A 161 -5.17 -7.45 15.64
C LEU A 161 -4.18 -8.48 15.08
N VAL A 162 -2.96 -8.07 14.73
CA VAL A 162 -1.87 -9.01 14.41
C VAL A 162 -1.38 -9.70 15.68
N SER A 163 -1.22 -8.95 16.79
CA SER A 163 -0.86 -9.54 18.08
C SER A 163 -1.90 -10.55 18.59
N LYS A 164 -3.18 -10.42 18.19
CA LYS A 164 -4.22 -11.43 18.47
C LYS A 164 -3.87 -12.75 17.78
N VAL A 165 -3.58 -12.72 16.47
CA VAL A 165 -3.18 -13.90 15.68
C VAL A 165 -1.91 -14.54 16.27
N HIS A 166 -0.90 -13.73 16.62
CA HIS A 166 0.31 -14.24 17.29
C HIS A 166 0.00 -15.05 18.54
N ARG A 167 -0.87 -14.52 19.42
CA ARG A 167 -1.26 -15.21 20.67
C ARG A 167 -2.11 -16.44 20.41
N GLU A 168 -2.93 -16.45 19.37
CA GLU A 168 -3.73 -17.62 18.98
C GLU A 168 -2.83 -18.75 18.49
N VAL A 169 -1.82 -18.45 17.67
CA VAL A 169 -0.80 -19.43 17.23
C VAL A 169 -0.06 -20.03 18.42
N GLU A 170 0.43 -19.19 19.35
CA GLU A 170 1.08 -19.66 20.57
C GLU A 170 0.17 -20.55 21.41
N ARG A 171 -1.10 -20.16 21.56
CA ARG A 171 -2.09 -20.92 22.33
C ARG A 171 -2.32 -22.29 21.72
N HIS A 172 -2.59 -22.36 20.41
CA HIS A 172 -2.81 -23.62 19.72
C HIS A 172 -1.59 -24.54 19.83
N ARG A 173 -0.38 -23.96 19.77
CA ARG A 173 0.84 -24.73 19.98
C ARG A 173 0.96 -25.31 21.37
N ARG A 174 0.70 -24.54 22.43
CA ARG A 174 0.69 -25.06 23.81
C ARG A 174 -0.33 -26.18 24.02
N GLU A 175 -1.41 -26.16 23.24
CA GLU A 175 -2.44 -27.19 23.24
C GLU A 175 -2.11 -28.38 22.31
N GLY A 176 -0.89 -28.42 21.76
CA GLY A 176 -0.37 -29.55 20.97
C GLY A 176 -0.86 -29.59 19.53
N ARG A 177 -1.40 -28.49 18.98
CA ARG A 177 -1.84 -28.42 17.59
C ARG A 177 -0.75 -27.88 16.66
N VAL A 178 -0.81 -28.28 15.40
CA VAL A 178 -0.13 -27.62 14.27
C VAL A 178 -1.07 -26.58 13.69
N VAL A 179 -0.56 -25.39 13.36
CA VAL A 179 -1.37 -24.31 12.78
C VAL A 179 -1.15 -24.25 11.27
N LEU A 180 -2.24 -24.32 10.50
CA LEU A 180 -2.25 -24.02 9.08
C LEU A 180 -2.50 -22.51 8.91
N LEU A 181 -1.46 -21.75 8.61
CA LEU A 181 -1.55 -20.31 8.42
C LEU A 181 -1.89 -20.02 6.96
N VAL A 182 -3.07 -19.46 6.70
CA VAL A 182 -3.42 -18.95 5.37
C VAL A 182 -2.80 -17.56 5.20
N GLY A 183 -1.94 -17.38 4.20
CA GLY A 183 -1.18 -16.13 4.03
C GLY A 183 -0.32 -16.14 2.78
N HIS A 184 0.49 -15.09 2.59
CA HIS A 184 1.44 -15.01 1.49
C HIS A 184 2.89 -15.16 1.96
N ALA A 185 3.66 -16.02 1.30
CA ALA A 185 5.08 -16.21 1.58
C ALA A 185 5.85 -14.89 1.41
N GLY A 186 6.84 -14.67 2.28
CA GLY A 186 7.66 -13.46 2.27
C GLY A 186 6.96 -12.20 2.78
N HIS A 187 5.68 -12.26 3.17
CA HIS A 187 5.03 -11.11 3.79
C HIS A 187 5.49 -10.97 5.26
N PRO A 188 5.91 -9.76 5.74
CA PRO A 188 6.43 -9.58 7.10
C PRO A 188 5.49 -10.07 8.21
N GLU A 189 4.17 -9.92 8.02
CA GLU A 189 3.16 -10.43 8.97
C GLU A 189 3.14 -11.95 9.06
N VAL A 190 3.36 -12.64 7.94
CA VAL A 190 3.43 -14.11 7.89
C VAL A 190 4.71 -14.59 8.56
N GLU A 191 5.85 -13.97 8.25
CA GLU A 191 7.11 -14.26 8.94
C GLU A 191 7.00 -14.02 10.46
N GLY A 192 6.40 -12.90 10.84
CA GLY A 192 6.10 -12.55 12.22
C GLY A 192 5.28 -13.64 12.91
N THR A 193 4.16 -14.04 12.29
CA THR A 193 3.23 -15.03 12.84
C THR A 193 3.85 -16.43 12.93
N MET A 194 4.53 -16.90 11.89
CA MET A 194 5.23 -18.19 11.89
C MET A 194 6.36 -18.21 12.94
N GLY A 195 7.02 -17.07 13.14
CA GLY A 195 8.11 -16.91 14.11
C GLY A 195 7.67 -16.78 15.57
N GLN A 196 6.39 -17.00 15.90
CA GLN A 196 5.91 -17.00 17.29
C GLN A 196 6.13 -18.35 18.00
N VAL A 197 6.39 -19.41 17.25
CA VAL A 197 6.57 -20.78 17.76
C VAL A 197 7.75 -21.43 17.05
N GLU A 198 8.13 -22.64 17.47
CA GLU A 198 9.24 -23.37 16.86
C GLU A 198 8.98 -23.71 15.38
N ALA A 199 10.05 -23.86 14.60
CA ALA A 199 9.94 -24.21 13.18
C ALA A 199 9.16 -25.52 12.98
N GLY A 200 8.27 -25.55 11.99
CA GLY A 200 7.41 -26.69 11.69
C GLY A 200 6.09 -26.74 12.48
N ALA A 201 5.91 -25.89 13.49
CA ALA A 201 4.63 -25.78 14.21
C ALA A 201 3.54 -25.03 13.43
N VAL A 202 3.94 -24.17 12.51
CA VAL A 202 3.07 -23.43 11.60
C VAL A 202 3.43 -23.82 10.18
N VAL A 203 2.43 -24.20 9.39
CA VAL A 203 2.56 -24.53 7.97
C VAL A 203 1.80 -23.49 7.17
N LEU A 204 2.46 -22.89 6.19
CA LEU A 204 1.86 -21.88 5.32
C LEU A 204 0.99 -22.54 4.24
N ILE A 205 -0.18 -21.96 4.00
CA ILE A 205 -1.13 -22.31 2.94
C ILE A 205 -1.40 -21.03 2.14
N GLU A 206 -1.03 -20.97 0.87
CA GLU A 206 -1.25 -19.77 0.04
C GLU A 206 -2.44 -19.94 -0.90
N THR A 207 -2.70 -21.18 -1.32
CA THR A 207 -3.64 -21.50 -2.39
C THR A 207 -4.62 -22.61 -2.02
N LEU A 208 -5.67 -22.75 -2.84
CA LEU A 208 -6.57 -23.91 -2.80
C LEU A 208 -5.84 -25.23 -3.08
N GLU A 209 -4.78 -25.21 -3.88
CA GLU A 209 -3.98 -26.40 -4.17
C GLU A 209 -3.19 -26.82 -2.93
N ASP A 210 -2.54 -25.88 -2.24
CA ASP A 210 -1.85 -26.15 -0.96
C ASP A 210 -2.82 -26.75 0.08
N ALA A 211 -4.02 -26.16 0.19
CA ALA A 211 -5.06 -26.64 1.08
C ALA A 211 -5.53 -28.07 0.75
N ARG A 212 -5.51 -28.46 -0.54
CA ARG A 212 -5.83 -29.82 -1.01
C ARG A 212 -4.65 -30.80 -0.88
N ALA A 213 -3.43 -30.29 -0.97
CA ALA A 213 -2.21 -31.11 -1.00
C ALA A 213 -1.62 -31.36 0.40
N ILE A 214 -1.90 -30.51 1.39
CA ILE A 214 -1.29 -30.63 2.72
C ILE A 214 -1.59 -31.98 3.38
N GLU A 215 -0.56 -32.64 3.91
CA GLU A 215 -0.62 -33.91 4.64
C GLU A 215 -0.02 -33.73 6.05
N PRO A 216 -0.83 -33.32 7.04
CA PRO A 216 -0.37 -33.15 8.40
C PRO A 216 -0.16 -34.50 9.10
N ALA A 217 0.87 -34.58 9.95
CA ALA A 217 1.19 -35.81 10.69
C ALA A 217 0.06 -36.29 11.61
N ASP A 218 -0.70 -35.35 12.21
CA ASP A 218 -1.89 -35.65 13.00
C ASP A 218 -3.07 -34.76 12.56
N PRO A 219 -3.96 -35.26 11.69
CA PRO A 219 -5.14 -34.54 11.22
C PRO A 219 -6.16 -34.15 12.31
N GLN A 220 -6.08 -34.75 13.50
CA GLN A 220 -6.98 -34.46 14.63
C GLN A 220 -6.44 -33.35 15.54
N ARG A 221 -5.21 -32.88 15.29
CA ARG A 221 -4.52 -31.86 16.10
C ARG A 221 -4.16 -30.64 15.26
N LEU A 222 -5.16 -30.07 14.60
CA LEU A 222 -4.97 -28.92 13.72
C LEU A 222 -5.74 -27.69 14.20
N ALA A 223 -5.16 -26.53 13.93
CA ALA A 223 -5.87 -25.27 13.90
C ALA A 223 -5.54 -24.53 12.62
N TYR A 224 -6.33 -23.53 12.25
CA TYR A 224 -5.96 -22.57 11.22
C TYR A 224 -6.00 -21.14 11.74
N ALA A 225 -5.18 -20.30 11.15
CA ALA A 225 -5.16 -18.85 11.35
C ALA A 225 -5.00 -18.18 9.98
N THR A 226 -5.30 -16.89 9.87
CA THR A 226 -5.12 -16.16 8.60
C THR A 226 -4.32 -14.89 8.78
N GLN A 227 -3.59 -14.48 7.75
CA GLN A 227 -3.09 -13.13 7.61
C GLN A 227 -4.27 -12.12 7.59
N THR A 228 -4.10 -10.96 8.21
CA THR A 228 -5.17 -9.98 8.47
C THR A 228 -5.62 -9.19 7.24
N THR A 229 -4.85 -9.26 6.15
CA THR A 229 -4.97 -8.42 4.94
C THR A 229 -5.37 -9.20 3.69
N LEU A 230 -5.83 -10.44 3.83
CA LEU A 230 -6.21 -11.30 2.70
C LEU A 230 -7.57 -10.93 2.08
N SER A 231 -7.80 -11.47 0.88
CA SER A 231 -9.12 -11.48 0.24
C SER A 231 -10.10 -12.28 1.09
N VAL A 232 -11.22 -11.67 1.51
CA VAL A 232 -12.22 -12.35 2.34
C VAL A 232 -12.80 -13.56 1.62
N ALA A 233 -13.10 -13.41 0.33
CA ALA A 233 -13.70 -14.48 -0.47
C ALA A 233 -12.73 -15.64 -0.72
N ASP A 234 -11.50 -15.36 -1.17
CA ASP A 234 -10.55 -16.43 -1.51
C ASP A 234 -10.09 -17.19 -0.25
N THR A 235 -9.98 -16.47 0.87
CA THR A 235 -9.68 -17.10 2.17
C THR A 235 -10.83 -18.00 2.62
N ALA A 236 -12.09 -17.60 2.40
CA ALA A 236 -13.24 -18.43 2.73
C ALA A 236 -13.24 -19.75 1.93
N ASP A 237 -12.87 -19.70 0.65
CA ASP A 237 -12.75 -20.89 -0.20
C ASP A 237 -11.64 -21.84 0.32
N ILE A 238 -10.47 -21.30 0.69
CA ILE A 238 -9.37 -22.08 1.29
C ILE A 238 -9.81 -22.72 2.60
N VAL A 239 -10.42 -21.95 3.50
CA VAL A 239 -10.89 -22.45 4.81
C VAL A 239 -11.98 -23.52 4.64
N ALA A 240 -12.85 -23.40 3.65
CA ALA A 240 -13.85 -24.41 3.35
C ALA A 240 -13.20 -25.76 2.99
N VAL A 241 -12.19 -25.75 2.12
CA VAL A 241 -11.41 -26.95 1.78
C VAL A 241 -10.71 -27.54 3.00
N LEU A 242 -10.08 -26.70 3.83
CA LEU A 242 -9.41 -27.17 5.05
C LEU A 242 -10.38 -27.83 6.03
N ARG A 243 -11.59 -27.28 6.20
CA ARG A 243 -12.62 -27.86 7.07
C ARG A 243 -13.22 -29.15 6.51
N GLU A 244 -13.37 -29.24 5.19
CA GLU A 244 -13.82 -30.47 4.52
C GLU A 244 -12.80 -31.61 4.73
N ARG A 245 -11.51 -31.32 4.52
CA ARG A 245 -10.43 -32.31 4.68
C ARG A 245 -10.15 -32.65 6.14
N PHE A 246 -10.28 -31.68 7.04
CA PHE A 246 -9.97 -31.83 8.45
C PHE A 246 -11.14 -31.36 9.33
N PRO A 247 -12.18 -32.19 9.52
CA PRO A 247 -13.37 -31.78 10.28
C PRO A 247 -13.11 -31.39 11.75
N ALA A 248 -11.98 -31.82 12.32
CA ALA A 248 -11.55 -31.47 13.68
C ALA A 248 -10.70 -30.18 13.75
N ILE A 249 -10.43 -29.51 12.63
CA ILE A 249 -9.60 -28.31 12.61
C ILE A 249 -10.27 -27.16 13.39
N GLU A 250 -9.52 -26.57 14.31
CA GLU A 250 -10.00 -25.41 15.06
C GLU A 250 -9.72 -24.11 14.32
N GLY A 251 -10.75 -23.27 14.19
CA GLY A 251 -10.59 -21.90 13.71
C GLY A 251 -10.37 -20.89 14.84
N PRO A 252 -10.06 -19.63 14.49
CA PRO A 252 -9.96 -18.56 15.48
C PRO A 252 -11.33 -18.26 16.07
N ARG A 253 -11.37 -17.75 17.32
CA ARG A 253 -12.66 -17.48 18.02
C ARG A 253 -13.45 -16.34 17.35
N ASN A 254 -12.72 -15.39 16.79
CA ASN A 254 -13.21 -14.32 15.94
C ASN A 254 -12.39 -14.34 14.65
N GLU A 255 -12.88 -13.76 13.56
CA GLU A 255 -12.13 -13.65 12.31
C GLU A 255 -10.74 -13.01 12.51
N ASP A 256 -9.76 -13.48 11.72
CA ASP A 256 -8.40 -12.95 11.70
C ASP A 256 -8.23 -11.87 10.64
N ILE A 257 -8.91 -11.99 9.50
CA ILE A 257 -9.04 -10.87 8.56
C ILE A 257 -9.67 -9.70 9.31
N CYS A 258 -8.95 -8.58 9.37
CA CYS A 258 -9.35 -7.50 10.25
C CYS A 258 -10.52 -6.70 9.66
N TYR A 259 -11.27 -6.02 10.55
CA TYR A 259 -12.40 -5.18 10.16
C TYR A 259 -12.04 -4.20 9.03
N ALA A 260 -10.83 -3.62 9.07
CA ALA A 260 -10.39 -2.62 8.13
C ALA A 260 -10.27 -3.18 6.71
N THR A 261 -9.76 -4.41 6.59
CA THR A 261 -9.66 -5.15 5.33
C THR A 261 -11.06 -5.46 4.79
N THR A 262 -11.90 -6.08 5.63
CA THR A 262 -13.27 -6.47 5.25
C THR A 262 -14.09 -5.26 4.79
N ASN A 263 -14.10 -4.18 5.57
CA ASN A 263 -14.88 -2.99 5.25
C ASN A 263 -14.39 -2.30 3.97
N ARG A 264 -13.08 -2.21 3.74
CA ARG A 264 -12.53 -1.61 2.50
C ARG A 264 -12.83 -2.47 1.28
N GLN A 265 -12.79 -3.81 1.40
CA GLN A 265 -13.20 -4.72 0.33
C GLN A 265 -14.69 -4.58 -0.02
N GLN A 266 -15.55 -4.41 0.99
CA GLN A 266 -16.97 -4.13 0.77
C GLN A 266 -17.18 -2.76 0.10
N ALA A 267 -16.49 -1.72 0.58
CA ALA A 267 -16.60 -0.37 0.04
C ALA A 267 -16.13 -0.28 -1.42
N VAL A 268 -15.01 -0.94 -1.76
CA VAL A 268 -14.53 -0.97 -3.15
C VAL A 268 -15.47 -1.74 -4.07
N ALA A 269 -16.06 -2.86 -3.59
CA ALA A 269 -17.04 -3.61 -4.38
C ALA A 269 -18.30 -2.79 -4.70
N ALA A 270 -18.78 -1.98 -3.74
CA ALA A 270 -19.95 -1.13 -3.95
C ALA A 270 -19.72 -0.01 -4.96
N ILE A 271 -18.54 0.63 -4.96
CA ILE A 271 -18.22 1.65 -5.97
C ILE A 271 -17.91 1.01 -7.34
N ALA A 272 -17.28 -0.16 -7.36
CA ALA A 272 -16.92 -0.86 -8.59
C ALA A 272 -18.17 -1.24 -9.41
N ALA A 273 -19.28 -1.59 -8.75
CA ALA A 273 -20.56 -1.90 -9.40
C ALA A 273 -21.19 -0.70 -10.15
N ARG A 274 -20.70 0.52 -9.90
CA ARG A 274 -21.25 1.78 -10.42
C ARG A 274 -20.23 2.58 -11.25
N ALA A 275 -18.97 2.15 -11.31
CA ALA A 275 -17.87 2.90 -11.92
C ALA A 275 -17.38 2.25 -13.21
N ASP A 276 -16.89 3.06 -14.15
CA ASP A 276 -16.23 2.58 -15.37
C ASP A 276 -14.75 2.19 -15.12
N LEU A 277 -14.15 2.81 -14.11
CA LEU A 277 -12.78 2.61 -13.65
C LEU A 277 -12.71 2.82 -12.14
N VAL A 278 -11.93 2.01 -11.43
CA VAL A 278 -11.55 2.21 -10.03
C VAL A 278 -10.06 2.52 -9.93
N LEU A 279 -9.71 3.60 -9.25
CA LEU A 279 -8.34 3.88 -8.80
C LEU A 279 -8.20 3.50 -7.33
N VAL A 280 -7.24 2.64 -7.04
CA VAL A 280 -6.85 2.30 -5.67
C VAL A 280 -5.57 3.04 -5.35
N VAL A 281 -5.63 3.96 -4.39
CA VAL A 281 -4.43 4.64 -3.89
C VAL A 281 -3.71 3.73 -2.89
N GLY A 282 -2.50 3.31 -3.21
CA GLY A 282 -1.74 2.37 -2.37
C GLY A 282 -0.39 1.98 -2.97
N ALA A 283 0.45 1.32 -2.18
CA ALA A 283 1.77 0.87 -2.60
C ALA A 283 1.74 -0.55 -3.19
N PRO A 284 2.62 -0.91 -4.14
CA PRO A 284 2.66 -2.23 -4.75
C PRO A 284 3.06 -3.34 -3.78
N ASN A 285 3.77 -3.02 -2.69
CA ASN A 285 4.10 -3.96 -1.61
C ASN A 285 2.97 -4.09 -0.55
N SER A 286 1.85 -3.37 -0.68
CA SER A 286 0.73 -3.41 0.27
C SER A 286 -0.28 -4.50 -0.10
N SER A 287 -0.25 -5.64 0.62
CA SER A 287 -1.18 -6.77 0.41
C SER A 287 -2.64 -6.31 0.36
N ASN A 288 -3.09 -5.53 1.34
CA ASN A 288 -4.45 -4.99 1.37
C ASN A 288 -4.77 -4.12 0.15
N SER A 289 -3.85 -3.27 -0.31
CA SER A 289 -4.10 -2.41 -1.49
C SER A 289 -4.29 -3.25 -2.76
N LEU A 290 -3.47 -4.30 -2.93
CA LEU A 290 -3.62 -5.25 -4.03
C LEU A 290 -4.96 -5.99 -3.99
N ARG A 291 -5.39 -6.43 -2.80
CA ARG A 291 -6.72 -7.07 -2.63
C ARG A 291 -7.87 -6.15 -3.07
N LEU A 292 -7.77 -4.84 -2.86
CA LEU A 292 -8.81 -3.89 -3.32
C LEU A 292 -8.87 -3.80 -4.85
N VAL A 293 -7.71 -3.81 -5.53
CA VAL A 293 -7.65 -3.82 -7.00
C VAL A 293 -8.28 -5.09 -7.55
N GLU A 294 -7.92 -6.23 -6.97
CA GLU A 294 -8.49 -7.52 -7.36
C GLU A 294 -9.99 -7.61 -7.09
N MET A 295 -10.45 -7.07 -5.96
CA MET A 295 -11.88 -7.02 -5.62
C MET A 295 -12.66 -6.17 -6.63
N ALA A 296 -12.13 -5.02 -7.04
CA ALA A 296 -12.76 -4.18 -8.06
C ALA A 296 -12.84 -4.90 -9.42
N ARG A 297 -11.75 -5.61 -9.82
CA ARG A 297 -11.72 -6.42 -11.04
C ARG A 297 -12.70 -7.59 -10.99
N ARG A 298 -12.80 -8.28 -9.86
CA ARG A 298 -13.76 -9.37 -9.63
C ARG A 298 -15.21 -8.88 -9.69
N ALA A 299 -15.47 -7.63 -9.30
CA ALA A 299 -16.77 -6.98 -9.45
C ALA A 299 -17.06 -6.52 -10.90
N GLY A 300 -16.16 -6.80 -11.86
CA GLY A 300 -16.35 -6.50 -13.28
C GLY A 300 -15.87 -5.10 -13.71
N CYS A 301 -15.24 -4.34 -12.81
CA CYS A 301 -14.74 -2.99 -13.12
C CYS A 301 -13.25 -3.02 -13.50
N ARG A 302 -12.83 -2.15 -14.43
CA ARG A 302 -11.40 -1.88 -14.64
C ARG A 302 -10.84 -1.29 -13.35
N ALA A 303 -9.65 -1.70 -12.93
CA ALA A 303 -9.03 -1.14 -11.73
C ALA A 303 -7.51 -1.03 -11.87
N GLU A 304 -6.98 0.09 -11.38
CA GLU A 304 -5.55 0.39 -11.39
C GLU A 304 -5.06 0.79 -10.00
N LEU A 305 -3.85 0.37 -9.67
CA LEU A 305 -3.14 0.78 -8.46
C LEU A 305 -2.30 2.02 -8.78
N VAL A 306 -2.40 3.06 -7.96
CA VAL A 306 -1.55 4.25 -8.06
C VAL A 306 -1.00 4.63 -6.68
N GLN A 307 0.27 4.99 -6.60
CA GLN A 307 0.90 5.45 -5.37
C GLN A 307 0.62 6.94 -5.12
N HIS A 308 0.49 7.73 -6.19
CA HIS A 308 0.22 9.16 -6.15
C HIS A 308 -0.42 9.66 -7.44
N ALA A 309 -0.92 10.90 -7.42
CA ALA A 309 -1.65 11.51 -8.53
C ALA A 309 -0.86 11.53 -9.86
N GLY A 310 0.46 11.70 -9.82
CA GLY A 310 1.31 11.66 -11.01
C GLY A 310 1.41 10.29 -11.72
N GLU A 311 0.96 9.19 -11.11
CA GLU A 311 0.90 7.86 -11.76
C GLU A 311 -0.43 7.64 -12.50
N VAL A 312 -1.40 8.55 -12.37
CA VAL A 312 -2.69 8.43 -13.07
C VAL A 312 -2.49 8.74 -14.55
N GLU A 313 -2.55 7.71 -15.38
CA GLU A 313 -2.41 7.88 -16.82
C GLU A 313 -3.73 8.37 -17.45
N LEU A 314 -3.66 9.48 -18.21
CA LEU A 314 -4.85 10.10 -18.81
C LEU A 314 -5.62 9.15 -19.73
N ARG A 315 -4.91 8.26 -20.45
CA ARG A 315 -5.53 7.25 -21.33
C ARG A 315 -6.46 6.30 -20.57
N TRP A 316 -6.26 6.09 -19.28
CA TRP A 316 -7.17 5.26 -18.49
C TRP A 316 -8.55 5.89 -18.34
N LEU A 317 -8.61 7.23 -18.37
CA LEU A 317 -9.82 8.03 -18.20
C LEU A 317 -10.60 8.22 -19.51
N ASP A 318 -10.08 7.77 -20.65
CA ASP A 318 -10.78 7.84 -21.93
C ASP A 318 -12.11 7.07 -21.84
N GLY A 319 -13.20 7.73 -22.20
CA GLY A 319 -14.57 7.18 -22.10
C GLY A 319 -15.16 7.03 -20.70
N VAL A 320 -14.38 7.21 -19.63
CA VAL A 320 -14.85 7.11 -18.23
C VAL A 320 -15.79 8.27 -17.89
N ARG A 321 -17.00 7.98 -17.43
CA ARG A 321 -17.95 8.99 -16.91
C ARG A 321 -17.98 8.98 -15.39
N THR A 322 -17.88 7.79 -14.80
CA THR A 322 -17.90 7.58 -13.35
C THR A 322 -16.63 6.86 -12.91
N LEU A 323 -15.83 7.53 -12.08
CA LEU A 323 -14.56 7.07 -11.55
C LEU A 323 -14.73 6.68 -10.07
N GLY A 324 -14.49 5.43 -9.73
CA GLY A 324 -14.35 5.00 -8.35
C GLY A 324 -12.97 5.35 -7.81
N ILE A 325 -12.88 5.90 -6.60
CA ILE A 325 -11.62 6.11 -5.89
C ILE A 325 -11.70 5.49 -4.50
N THR A 326 -10.70 4.70 -4.14
CA THR A 326 -10.49 4.18 -2.78
C THR A 326 -9.00 4.25 -2.42
N ALA A 327 -8.68 3.83 -1.20
CA ALA A 327 -7.31 3.82 -0.71
C ALA A 327 -7.07 2.64 0.23
N GLY A 328 -5.89 2.02 0.11
CA GLY A 328 -5.44 0.96 1.01
C GLY A 328 -5.28 1.45 2.45
N ALA A 329 -5.25 0.52 3.40
CA ALA A 329 -5.15 0.80 4.83
C ALA A 329 -3.89 1.60 5.24
N SER A 330 -2.85 1.61 4.40
CA SER A 330 -1.59 2.34 4.61
C SER A 330 -1.50 3.65 3.83
N ALA A 331 -2.51 4.02 3.03
CA ALA A 331 -2.48 5.23 2.21
C ALA A 331 -3.15 6.41 2.94
N PRO A 332 -2.43 7.54 3.15
CA PRO A 332 -3.00 8.70 3.81
C PRO A 332 -3.99 9.44 2.91
N GLU A 333 -5.01 10.04 3.52
CA GLU A 333 -6.08 10.77 2.82
C GLU A 333 -5.55 11.90 1.93
N VAL A 334 -4.40 12.50 2.27
CA VAL A 334 -3.76 13.54 1.45
C VAL A 334 -3.45 13.06 0.03
N LEU A 335 -3.11 11.77 -0.18
CA LEU A 335 -2.84 11.23 -1.51
C LEU A 335 -4.11 11.11 -2.34
N VAL A 336 -5.22 10.70 -1.71
CA VAL A 336 -6.54 10.64 -2.34
C VAL A 336 -7.00 12.04 -2.76
N GLN A 337 -6.86 13.02 -1.87
CA GLN A 337 -7.23 14.40 -2.17
C GLN A 337 -6.37 15.01 -3.28
N LYS A 338 -5.07 14.67 -3.34
CA LYS A 338 -4.20 15.07 -4.46
C LYS A 338 -4.64 14.47 -5.79
N VAL A 339 -5.05 13.20 -5.82
CA VAL A 339 -5.62 12.58 -7.04
C VAL A 339 -6.87 13.35 -7.49
N ILE A 340 -7.79 13.66 -6.58
CA ILE A 340 -9.01 14.42 -6.90
C ILE A 340 -8.68 15.84 -7.36
N ALA A 341 -7.69 16.49 -6.74
CA ALA A 341 -7.24 17.83 -7.13
C ALA A 341 -6.64 17.84 -8.55
N ASP A 342 -5.76 16.90 -8.86
CA ASP A 342 -5.16 16.79 -10.21
C ASP A 342 -6.21 16.49 -11.28
N LEU A 343 -7.27 15.72 -10.95
CA LEU A 343 -8.40 15.49 -11.85
C LEU A 343 -9.20 16.78 -12.11
N ARG A 344 -9.37 17.66 -11.12
CA ARG A 344 -10.07 18.95 -11.28
C ARG A 344 -9.36 19.91 -12.23
N GLU A 345 -8.05 19.74 -12.45
CA GLU A 345 -7.33 20.53 -13.44
C GLU A 345 -7.80 20.23 -14.87
N ARG A 346 -8.41 19.07 -15.12
CA ARG A 346 -8.79 18.60 -16.47
C ARG A 346 -10.28 18.33 -16.64
N PHE A 347 -10.99 18.06 -15.55
CA PHE A 347 -12.41 17.69 -15.55
C PHE A 347 -13.23 18.59 -14.62
N THR A 348 -14.52 18.73 -14.94
CA THR A 348 -15.51 19.24 -13.98
C THR A 348 -15.90 18.08 -13.07
N VAL A 349 -15.25 18.00 -11.89
CA VAL A 349 -15.38 16.86 -10.98
C VAL A 349 -16.51 17.07 -9.95
N THR A 350 -17.47 16.15 -9.91
CA THR A 350 -18.40 15.98 -8.79
C THR A 350 -17.95 14.81 -7.92
N VAL A 351 -18.13 14.90 -6.60
CA VAL A 351 -17.70 13.84 -5.66
C VAL A 351 -18.90 13.38 -4.83
N GLU A 352 -19.22 12.09 -4.92
CA GLU A 352 -20.16 11.40 -4.04
C GLU A 352 -19.37 10.56 -3.04
N ASN A 353 -19.63 10.72 -1.73
CA ASN A 353 -19.09 9.80 -0.73
C ASN A 353 -20.04 8.61 -0.57
N VAL A 354 -19.55 7.41 -0.90
CA VAL A 354 -20.31 6.15 -0.76
C VAL A 354 -19.94 5.51 0.57
N GLU A 355 -20.69 5.86 1.62
CA GLU A 355 -20.48 5.35 2.98
C GLU A 355 -21.31 4.08 3.24
N LEU A 356 -20.62 2.94 3.33
CA LEU A 356 -21.26 1.66 3.68
C LEU A 356 -21.26 1.39 5.19
N THR A 357 -20.20 1.82 5.87
CA THR A 357 -20.01 1.58 7.30
C THR A 357 -19.11 2.62 7.91
N ARG A 358 -19.26 2.82 9.23
CA ARG A 358 -18.49 3.80 9.99
C ARG A 358 -17.53 3.10 10.95
N GLU A 359 -16.23 3.32 10.76
CA GLU A 359 -15.19 2.77 11.62
C GLU A 359 -15.00 3.66 12.86
N THR A 360 -15.18 3.09 14.07
CA THR A 360 -15.02 3.82 15.35
C THR A 360 -13.86 3.28 16.21
N VAL A 361 -13.21 2.20 15.75
CA VAL A 361 -12.12 1.54 16.46
C VAL A 361 -10.92 2.49 16.57
N ARG A 362 -10.31 2.56 17.75
CA ARG A 362 -9.05 3.28 17.98
C ARG A 362 -8.13 2.45 18.86
N PHE A 363 -6.85 2.41 18.53
CA PHE A 363 -5.83 1.80 19.37
C PHE A 363 -4.93 2.88 19.95
N ARG A 364 -4.71 2.86 21.27
CA ARG A 364 -3.84 3.83 21.94
C ARG A 364 -2.38 3.46 21.72
N ALA A 365 -1.56 4.46 21.40
CA ALA A 365 -0.11 4.32 21.45
C ALA A 365 0.34 4.20 22.92
N PRO A 366 1.19 3.21 23.26
CA PRO A 366 1.80 3.15 24.59
C PRO A 366 2.77 4.34 24.78
N PRO A 367 3.15 4.65 26.04
CA PRO A 367 4.27 5.56 26.30
C PRO A 367 5.54 5.08 25.61
N THR A 368 6.40 6.02 25.23
CA THR A 368 7.74 5.72 24.73
C THR A 368 8.57 5.05 25.83
N PRO A 369 9.35 4.01 25.48
CA PRO A 369 10.22 3.34 26.43
C PRO A 369 11.30 4.33 26.93
N ARG A 370 11.72 4.25 28.19
CA ARG A 370 12.78 5.10 28.76
C ARG A 370 13.88 4.23 29.38
N ARG A 371 15.14 4.65 29.26
CA ARG A 371 16.25 4.02 29.99
C ARG A 371 16.10 4.30 31.48
N SER A 372 16.26 3.27 32.32
CA SER A 372 16.28 3.41 33.77
C SER A 372 17.50 4.25 34.19
N ALA A 373 17.35 5.13 35.19
CA ALA A 373 18.44 5.98 35.67
C ALA A 373 19.67 5.24 36.25
N GLY A 374 19.63 3.90 36.35
CA GLY A 374 20.71 3.04 36.84
C GLY A 374 21.60 2.39 35.78
N ASP A 375 21.17 2.36 34.51
CA ASP A 375 21.84 1.54 33.48
C ASP A 375 23.14 2.18 32.95
N GLY A 376 23.36 3.48 33.21
CA GLY A 376 24.56 4.23 32.79
C GLY A 376 25.73 4.21 33.79
N GLN A 377 25.57 3.66 35.00
CA GLN A 377 26.64 3.64 36.01
C GLN A 377 27.55 2.40 35.93
N GLY A 378 27.12 1.35 35.24
CA GLY A 378 27.94 0.14 35.02
C GLY A 378 29.07 0.37 34.00
N ALA A 379 28.81 1.13 32.94
CA ALA A 379 29.80 1.38 31.89
C ALA A 379 30.94 2.30 32.34
N ARG A 380 30.67 3.30 33.19
CA ARG A 380 31.69 4.25 33.67
C ARG A 380 32.61 3.69 34.76
N ARG A 381 32.32 2.52 35.34
CA ARG A 381 33.21 1.85 36.31
C ARG A 381 34.18 0.86 35.66
N ALA A 382 33.94 0.44 34.42
CA ALA A 382 34.84 -0.48 33.70
C ALA A 382 36.03 0.24 33.04
N GLU A 383 35.98 1.57 32.88
CA GLU A 383 37.07 2.39 32.32
C GLU A 383 37.99 3.01 33.40
N ALA A 384 37.74 2.71 34.68
CA ALA A 384 38.49 3.26 35.82
C ALA A 384 39.07 2.18 36.76
N GLY A 385 39.25 0.96 36.26
CA GLY A 385 39.80 -0.19 37.00
C GLY A 385 41.09 -0.71 36.41
#